data_AF-A0A088T0K1-F1
#
_entry.id   AF-A0A088T0K1-F1
#
_cell.length_a   1.000
_cell.length_b   1.000
_cell.length_c   1.000
_cell.angle_alpha   90.00
_cell.angle_beta   90.00
_cell.angle_gamma   90.00
#
_symmetry.space_group_name_H-M   'P 1'
#
loop_
_entity.id
_entity.type
_entity.pdbx_description
1 polymer ?
#
loop_
_entity_poly.entity_id
_entity_poly.type
_entity_poly.pdbx_seq_one_letter_code
_entity_poly.pdbx_strand_id
1 'polypeptide(L)'
;MDYHKLKLTKFSTYNGFNLPEGFNPPLEESSSPEVYFLFVSNVQEVMQGLNVVQNNQTHKDNRLFFVFKKGNKGFGRDHIYSVVMRHKNIKRKAPMLASLNRAYSVFCFLLEV
;
A
#
# COMPACT_ATOMS: atom_id res chain seq x y z
N MET A 1 10.43 -1.74 -11.31
CA MET A 1 10.14 -2.43 -10.03
C MET A 1 9.47 -3.77 -10.36
N ASP A 2 9.62 -4.80 -9.54
CA ASP A 2 9.01 -6.13 -9.73
C ASP A 2 7.63 -6.17 -9.05
N TYR A 3 6.58 -6.09 -9.86
CA TYR A 3 5.18 -6.13 -9.42
C TYR A 3 4.56 -7.52 -9.53
N HIS A 4 5.23 -8.52 -10.12
CA HIS A 4 4.65 -9.84 -10.34
C HIS A 4 4.27 -10.53 -9.03
N LYS A 5 5.05 -10.28 -7.97
CA LYS A 5 4.76 -10.78 -6.61
C LYS A 5 3.49 -10.21 -6.01
N LEU A 6 2.94 -9.14 -6.57
CA LEU A 6 1.76 -8.46 -6.03
C LEU A 6 0.43 -9.04 -6.53
N LYS A 7 0.47 -10.00 -7.47
CA LYS A 7 -0.72 -10.66 -8.05
C LYS A 7 -1.77 -9.64 -8.54
N LEU A 8 -1.30 -8.61 -9.27
CA LEU A 8 -2.14 -7.49 -9.69
C LEU A 8 -3.07 -7.83 -10.87
N THR A 9 -2.88 -8.96 -11.54
CA THR A 9 -3.60 -9.36 -12.77
C THR A 9 -5.12 -9.48 -12.63
N LYS A 10 -5.64 -9.43 -11.41
CA LYS A 10 -7.07 -9.49 -11.08
C LYS A 10 -7.68 -8.11 -10.78
N PHE A 11 -6.90 -7.06 -10.89
CA PHE A 11 -7.32 -5.67 -10.75
C PHE A 11 -7.02 -4.95 -12.06
N SER A 12 -7.73 -3.86 -12.28
CA SER A 12 -7.61 -3.00 -13.47
C SER A 12 -7.10 -1.63 -13.09
N THR A 13 -7.50 -1.10 -11.92
CA THR A 13 -7.22 0.29 -11.55
C THR A 13 -6.43 0.46 -10.26
N TYR A 14 -5.65 1.54 -10.18
CA TYR A 14 -4.93 1.95 -8.99
C TYR A 14 -4.96 3.46 -8.74
N ASN A 15 -4.56 3.86 -7.54
CA ASN A 15 -4.20 5.24 -7.20
C ASN A 15 -3.05 5.23 -6.18
N GLY A 16 -2.41 6.38 -6.01
CA GLY A 16 -1.18 6.53 -5.25
C GLY A 16 -1.23 7.61 -4.18
N PHE A 17 -0.42 7.43 -3.13
CA PHE A 17 -0.05 8.50 -2.21
C PHE A 17 1.48 8.56 -2.07
N ASN A 18 2.05 9.74 -2.30
CA ASN A 18 3.50 10.02 -2.23
C ASN A 18 4.39 9.07 -3.05
N LEU A 19 3.89 8.54 -4.17
CA LEU A 19 4.61 7.53 -4.94
C LEU A 19 5.97 8.04 -5.43
N PRO A 20 7.02 7.21 -5.38
CA PRO A 20 8.33 7.61 -5.89
C PRO A 20 8.28 7.76 -7.41
N GLU A 21 9.17 8.59 -7.94
CA GLU A 21 9.32 8.75 -9.39
C GLU A 21 9.59 7.39 -10.07
N GLY A 22 8.93 7.16 -11.21
CA GLY A 22 9.01 5.88 -11.94
C GLY A 22 8.23 4.72 -11.29
N PHE A 23 7.38 4.99 -10.30
CA PHE A 23 6.42 3.99 -9.80
C PHE A 23 5.26 3.80 -10.79
N ASN A 24 5.45 2.88 -11.74
CA ASN A 24 4.43 2.56 -12.75
C ASN A 24 3.96 1.10 -12.62
N PRO A 25 2.96 0.79 -11.76
CA PRO A 25 2.39 -0.54 -11.69
C PRO A 25 1.62 -0.88 -12.98
N PRO A 26 1.46 -2.16 -13.35
CA PRO A 26 0.72 -2.57 -14.55
C PRO A 26 -0.80 -2.48 -14.32
N LEU A 27 -1.30 -1.30 -13.97
CA LEU A 27 -2.70 -0.96 -13.70
C LEU A 27 -2.97 0.44 -14.25
N GLU A 28 -4.23 0.78 -14.52
CA GLU A 28 -4.62 2.12 -14.96
C GLU A 28 -4.87 3.04 -13.76
N GLU A 29 -4.43 4.30 -13.81
CA GLU A 29 -4.69 5.26 -12.75
C GLU A 29 -6.15 5.70 -12.77
N SER A 30 -6.82 5.73 -11.60
CA SER A 30 -8.25 6.06 -11.52
C SER A 30 -8.62 6.78 -10.23
N SER A 31 -9.66 7.62 -10.31
CA SER A 31 -10.32 8.22 -9.15
C SER A 31 -11.18 7.23 -8.36
N SER A 32 -11.52 6.07 -8.94
CA SER A 32 -12.21 4.96 -8.29
C SER A 32 -11.35 3.68 -8.31
N PRO A 33 -10.23 3.66 -7.55
CA PRO A 33 -9.22 2.62 -7.68
C PRO A 33 -9.55 1.35 -6.90
N GLU A 34 -9.22 0.19 -7.47
CA GLU A 34 -9.25 -1.09 -6.75
C GLU A 34 -8.03 -1.26 -5.82
N VAL A 35 -6.92 -0.60 -6.15
CA VAL A 35 -5.64 -0.76 -5.47
C VAL A 35 -5.06 0.60 -5.09
N TYR A 36 -4.76 0.82 -3.82
CA TYR A 36 -3.96 1.94 -3.37
C TYR A 36 -2.52 1.53 -3.11
N PHE A 37 -1.58 2.32 -3.64
CA PHE A 37 -0.17 2.26 -3.27
C PHE A 37 0.16 3.48 -2.42
N LEU A 38 0.66 3.25 -1.20
CA LEU A 38 0.98 4.28 -0.23
C LEU A 38 2.48 4.23 0.03
N PHE A 39 3.23 5.18 -0.51
CA PHE A 39 4.64 5.28 -0.18
C PHE A 39 4.82 5.96 1.18
N VAL A 40 5.51 5.30 2.10
CA VAL A 40 5.65 5.71 3.48
C VAL A 40 7.09 5.55 3.97
N SER A 41 7.56 6.56 4.69
CA SER A 41 8.90 6.69 5.27
C SER A 41 8.87 6.95 6.77
N ASN A 42 7.70 7.28 7.32
CA ASN A 42 7.46 7.55 8.73
C ASN A 42 5.99 7.25 9.12
N VAL A 43 5.69 7.30 10.42
CA VAL A 43 4.35 7.01 10.97
C VAL A 43 3.29 8.02 10.53
N GLN A 44 3.65 9.29 10.34
CA GLN A 44 2.71 10.33 9.91
C GLN A 44 2.17 10.06 8.50
N GLU A 45 3.03 9.65 7.57
CA GLU A 45 2.62 9.28 6.21
C GLU A 45 1.74 8.03 6.19
N VAL A 46 1.96 7.07 7.11
CA VAL A 46 1.05 5.92 7.27
C VAL A 46 -0.36 6.41 7.64
N MET A 47 -0.47 7.31 8.61
CA MET A 47 -1.77 7.86 9.03
C MET A 47 -2.44 8.68 7.92
N GLN A 48 -1.68 9.52 7.21
CA GLN A 48 -2.20 10.32 6.10
C GLN A 48 -2.70 9.44 4.95
N GLY A 49 -1.90 8.45 4.53
CA GLY A 49 -2.29 7.51 3.49
C GLY A 49 -3.55 6.73 3.87
N LEU A 50 -3.67 6.32 5.14
CA LEU A 50 -4.88 5.66 5.62
C LEU A 50 -6.12 6.55 5.54
N ASN A 51 -6.02 7.81 5.97
CA ASN A 51 -7.15 8.75 5.86
C ASN A 51 -7.57 8.96 4.41
N VAL A 52 -6.62 9.02 3.47
CA VAL A 52 -6.92 9.10 2.03
C VAL A 52 -7.70 7.87 1.57
N VAL A 53 -7.25 6.67 1.92
CA VAL A 53 -7.94 5.44 1.50
C VAL A 53 -9.33 5.35 2.14
N GLN A 54 -9.47 5.64 3.43
CA GLN A 54 -10.76 5.55 4.13
C GLN A 54 -11.84 6.46 3.53
N ASN A 55 -11.45 7.62 3.00
CA ASN A 55 -12.41 8.58 2.44
C ASN A 55 -12.75 8.32 0.96
N ASN A 56 -11.92 7.58 0.23
CA ASN A 56 -12.04 7.46 -1.23
C ASN A 56 -12.24 6.02 -1.72
N GLN A 57 -11.89 5.01 -0.91
CA GLN A 57 -11.99 3.62 -1.32
C GLN A 57 -13.41 3.10 -1.16
N THR A 58 -14.04 2.76 -2.28
CA THR A 58 -15.42 2.24 -2.34
C THR A 58 -15.49 0.80 -2.84
N HIS A 59 -14.38 0.26 -3.33
CA HIS A 59 -14.34 -1.05 -3.98
C HIS A 59 -14.27 -2.19 -2.95
N LYS A 60 -15.06 -3.24 -3.19
CA LYS A 60 -15.16 -4.42 -2.31
C LYS A 60 -13.85 -5.23 -2.23
N ASP A 61 -13.10 -5.26 -3.32
CA ASP A 61 -11.88 -6.07 -3.46
C ASP A 61 -10.58 -5.36 -3.04
N ASN A 62 -10.74 -4.16 -2.48
CA ASN A 62 -9.72 -3.15 -2.28
C ASN A 62 -8.37 -3.69 -1.77
N ARG A 63 -7.27 -3.10 -2.22
CA ARG A 63 -5.93 -3.42 -1.72
C ARG A 63 -5.22 -2.18 -1.26
N LEU A 64 -4.56 -2.27 -0.12
CA LEU A 64 -3.68 -1.23 0.39
C LEU A 64 -2.26 -1.78 0.40
N PHE A 65 -1.38 -1.21 -0.41
CA PHE A 65 0.02 -1.58 -0.50
C PHE A 65 0.88 -0.45 0.07
N PHE A 66 1.44 -0.66 1.27
CA PHE A 66 2.39 0.26 1.87
C PHE A 66 3.79 -0.02 1.33
N VAL A 67 4.29 0.90 0.50
CA VAL A 67 5.64 0.84 -0.09
C VAL A 67 6.60 1.60 0.81
N PHE A 68 7.74 1.01 1.15
CA PHE A 68 8.74 1.65 2.03
C PHE A 68 10.17 1.31 1.59
N LYS A 69 11.10 2.22 1.91
CA LYS A 69 12.52 2.07 1.60
C LYS A 69 13.17 1.02 2.51
N LYS A 70 13.92 0.10 1.90
CA LYS A 70 14.73 -0.91 2.58
C LYS A 70 15.94 -0.27 3.26
N GLY A 71 16.40 -0.88 4.34
CA GLY A 71 17.59 -0.43 5.08
C GLY A 71 17.37 0.81 5.94
N ASN A 72 16.16 1.36 6.01
CA ASN A 72 15.84 2.40 6.98
C ASN A 72 15.75 1.78 8.39
N LYS A 73 16.67 2.15 9.28
CA LYS A 73 16.68 1.66 10.67
C LYS A 73 15.59 2.29 11.54
N GLY A 74 15.13 3.50 11.20
CA GLY A 74 14.13 4.25 11.97
C GLY A 74 12.69 3.99 11.57
N PHE A 75 12.46 3.32 10.43
CA PHE A 75 11.12 3.04 9.96
C PHE A 75 11.08 1.77 9.10
N GLY A 76 9.99 1.01 9.22
CA GLY A 76 9.79 -0.19 8.44
C GLY A 76 8.48 -0.87 8.76
N ARG A 77 8.41 -2.16 8.42
CA ARG A 77 7.21 -2.99 8.54
C ARG A 77 6.53 -2.90 9.90
N ASP A 78 7.28 -2.96 10.99
CA ASP A 78 6.70 -3.04 12.34
C ASP A 78 6.05 -1.71 12.77
N HIS A 79 6.56 -0.59 12.26
CA HIS A 79 5.95 0.74 12.44
C HIS A 79 4.66 0.89 11.62
N ILE A 80 4.63 0.34 10.40
CA ILE A 80 3.40 0.28 9.60
C ILE A 80 2.35 -0.55 10.35
N TYR A 81 2.73 -1.71 10.87
CA TYR A 81 1.84 -2.55 11.67
C TYR A 81 1.32 -1.88 12.92
N SER A 82 2.17 -1.16 13.67
CA SER A 82 1.76 -0.55 14.94
C SER A 82 0.63 0.47 14.76
N VAL A 83 0.55 1.10 13.58
CA VAL A 83 -0.54 1.99 13.18
C VAL A 83 -1.71 1.18 12.62
N VAL A 84 -1.47 0.43 11.54
CA VAL A 84 -2.53 -0.23 10.76
C VAL A 84 -3.37 -1.19 11.61
N MET A 85 -2.74 -1.91 12.55
CA MET A 85 -3.44 -2.87 13.42
C MET A 85 -4.35 -2.22 14.46
N ARG A 86 -4.24 -0.91 14.69
CA ARG A 86 -5.15 -0.17 15.57
C ARG A 86 -6.38 0.33 14.83
N HIS A 87 -6.40 0.28 13.49
CA HIS A 87 -7.55 0.67 12.69
C HIS A 87 -8.59 -0.45 12.62
N LYS A 88 -9.80 -0.17 13.10
CA LYS A 88 -10.90 -1.14 13.22
C LYS A 88 -11.28 -1.81 11.90
N ASN A 89 -11.23 -1.05 10.80
CA ASN A 89 -11.72 -1.52 9.50
C ASN A 89 -10.60 -2.10 8.64
N ILE A 90 -9.36 -2.18 9.12
CA ILE A 90 -8.25 -2.71 8.30
C ILE A 90 -7.94 -4.12 8.74
N LYS A 91 -8.15 -5.07 7.84
CA LYS A 91 -7.85 -6.47 8.07
C LYS A 91 -6.49 -6.83 7.51
N ARG A 92 -5.77 -7.63 8.29
CA ARG A 92 -4.59 -8.33 7.78
C ARG A 92 -5.03 -9.25 6.65
N LYS A 93 -4.31 -9.18 5.55
CA LYS A 93 -4.21 -10.33 4.65
C LYS A 93 -2.90 -11.02 4.94
N ALA A 94 -2.96 -12.30 5.30
CA ALA A 94 -1.80 -13.15 5.50
C ALA A 94 -0.92 -13.15 4.22
N PRO A 95 0.41 -13.23 4.39
CA PRO A 95 1.29 -12.08 4.22
C PRO A 95 1.83 -11.96 2.80
N MET A 96 2.00 -10.72 2.34
CA MET A 96 2.71 -10.47 1.08
C MET A 96 3.69 -9.31 1.25
N LEU A 97 4.56 -9.42 2.27
CA LEU A 97 5.79 -8.63 2.27
C LEU A 97 6.57 -9.02 1.02
N ALA A 98 6.62 -8.13 0.04
CA ALA A 98 7.26 -8.38 -1.23
C ALA A 98 8.38 -7.37 -1.46
N SER A 99 9.50 -7.87 -1.93
CA SER A 99 10.58 -7.03 -2.44
C SER A 99 10.23 -6.55 -3.84
N LEU A 100 10.09 -5.23 -4.03
CA LEU A 100 9.85 -4.62 -5.35
C LEU A 100 11.16 -4.43 -6.13
N ASN A 101 12.24 -4.03 -5.47
CA ASN A 101 13.58 -3.93 -6.06
C ASN A 101 14.62 -3.88 -4.95
N ARG A 102 15.88 -3.51 -5.24
CA ARG A 102 16.92 -3.35 -4.21
C ARG A 102 16.61 -2.25 -3.18
N ALA A 103 15.84 -1.23 -3.55
CA ALA A 103 15.55 -0.07 -2.72
C ALA A 103 14.23 -0.16 -1.94
N TYR A 104 13.21 -0.86 -2.44
CA TYR A 104 11.85 -0.81 -1.91
C TYR A 104 11.26 -2.19 -1.62
N SER A 105 10.51 -2.24 -0.53
CA SER A 105 9.62 -3.35 -0.15
C SER A 105 8.19 -2.84 -0.06
N VAL A 106 7.23 -3.75 -0.09
CA VAL A 106 5.82 -3.41 0.05
C VAL A 106 5.10 -4.37 0.98
N PHE A 107 4.11 -3.88 1.70
CA PHE A 107 3.28 -4.67 2.60
C PHE A 107 1.78 -4.45 2.32
N CYS A 108 1.00 -5.54 2.25
CA CYS A 108 -0.38 -5.53 1.74
C CYS A 108 -1.44 -5.71 2.83
N PHE A 109 -2.52 -4.93 2.77
CA PHE A 109 -3.70 -5.02 3.64
C PHE A 109 -5.00 -4.88 2.86
N LEU A 110 -6.11 -5.04 3.58
CA LEU A 110 -7.50 -4.89 3.14
C LEU A 110 -8.20 -3.84 4.02
N LEU A 111 -8.96 -2.93 3.41
CA LEU A 111 -9.93 -2.11 4.12
C LEU A 111 -11.30 -2.77 3.99
N GLU A 112 -12.02 -2.92 5.08
CA GLU A 112 -13.44 -3.25 5.03
C GLU A 112 -14.21 -1.96 4.81
N VAL A 113 -14.82 -1.89 3.63
CA VAL A 113 -15.73 -0.82 3.20
C VAL A 113 -17.16 -1.29 3.44
#